data_AF-A0A9E6CVD4-F1
#
_entry.id   AF-A0A9E6CVD4-F1
#
_cell.length_a   1.000
_cell.length_b   1.000
_cell.length_c   1.000
_cell.angle_alpha   90.00
_cell.angle_beta   90.00
_cell.angle_gamma   90.00
#
_symmetry.space_group_name_H-M   'P 1'
#
loop_
_entity.id
_entity.type
_entity.pdbx_description
1 polymer ?
#
loop_
_entity_poly.entity_id
_entity_poly.type
_entity_poly.pdbx_seq_one_letter_code
_entity_poly.pdbx_strand_id
1 'polypeptide(L)'
;MDGLSPLFGAARQPIFEGLACAGVPARTIAEMLNVSAPTVSKWRSGKSHIPLSSLVFLTLILAHLIEDAEILERRFDEIGARDSLWGGPVDEQLTTMRRLLREQEVFTSTLAANVVLAGARLYRDWLHAGNSVTRPARVEDNKTPVTMRG
;
A
#
# COMPACT_ATOMS: atom_id res chain seq x y z
N MET A 1 32.81 -5.13 10.11
CA MET A 1 31.76 -5.60 11.04
C MET A 1 30.48 -5.64 10.22
N ASP A 2 30.33 -6.70 9.44
CA ASP A 2 29.22 -6.89 8.50
C ASP A 2 28.39 -8.03 9.07
N GLY A 3 27.33 -7.68 9.81
CA GLY A 3 26.61 -8.59 10.69
C GLY A 3 25.11 -8.38 10.73
N LEU A 4 24.51 -7.91 9.63
CA LEU A 4 23.05 -7.88 9.46
C LEU A 4 22.66 -8.58 8.15
N SER A 5 22.99 -9.86 8.04
CA SER A 5 22.29 -10.79 7.14
C SER A 5 20.90 -11.13 7.71
N PRO A 6 19.98 -11.73 6.97
CA PRO A 6 19.18 -11.17 5.90
C PRO A 6 17.69 -11.36 6.25
N LEU A 7 17.06 -10.44 6.98
CA LEU A 7 15.63 -10.60 7.32
C LEU A 7 14.70 -10.55 6.11
N PHE A 8 15.24 -10.21 4.92
CA PHE A 8 14.50 -10.25 3.67
C PHE A 8 15.37 -10.86 2.56
N GLY A 9 15.67 -12.16 2.64
CA GLY A 9 16.25 -12.90 1.51
C GLY A 9 15.26 -12.91 0.34
N ALA A 10 15.44 -12.04 -0.67
CA ALA A 10 14.53 -11.89 -1.82
C ALA A 10 13.02 -11.87 -1.46
N ALA A 11 12.70 -11.53 -0.20
CA ALA A 11 11.44 -11.85 0.43
C ALA A 11 10.46 -10.71 0.21
N ARG A 12 9.29 -11.08 -0.31
CA ARG A 12 8.07 -10.27 -0.44
C ARG A 12 7.96 -9.28 0.72
N GLN A 13 8.23 -8.00 0.48
CA GLN A 13 8.15 -7.00 1.54
C GLN A 13 6.67 -6.70 1.81
N PRO A 14 6.16 -6.88 3.06
CA PRO A 14 4.74 -6.72 3.39
C PRO A 14 4.17 -5.39 2.93
N ILE A 15 4.97 -4.32 2.98
CA ILE A 15 4.53 -2.99 2.56
C ILE A 15 4.12 -2.90 1.09
N PHE A 16 4.87 -3.54 0.17
CA PHE A 16 4.54 -3.48 -1.25
C PHE A 16 3.31 -4.32 -1.58
N GLU A 17 3.11 -5.41 -0.84
CA GLU A 17 1.88 -6.20 -0.94
C GLU A 17 0.68 -5.42 -0.39
N GLY A 18 0.83 -4.74 0.76
CA GLY A 18 -0.25 -3.95 1.36
C GLY A 18 -0.68 -2.80 0.46
N LEU A 19 0.28 -2.10 -0.13
CA LEU A 19 0.02 -1.04 -1.11
C LEU A 19 -0.61 -1.58 -2.40
N ALA A 20 -0.16 -2.74 -2.90
CA ALA A 20 -0.81 -3.38 -4.04
C ALA A 20 -2.24 -3.82 -3.73
N CYS A 21 -2.47 -4.35 -2.52
CA CYS A 21 -3.80 -4.69 -2.01
C CYS A 21 -4.68 -3.44 -1.94
N ALA A 22 -4.14 -2.29 -1.52
CA ALA A 22 -4.83 -0.99 -1.54
C ALA A 22 -5.03 -0.40 -2.95
N GLY A 23 -4.58 -1.09 -4.01
CA GLY A 23 -4.72 -0.63 -5.39
C GLY A 23 -3.67 0.41 -5.83
N VAL A 24 -2.57 0.56 -5.09
CA VAL A 24 -1.48 1.50 -5.40
C VAL A 24 -0.47 0.85 -6.35
N PRO A 25 -0.39 1.29 -7.62
CA PRO A 25 0.53 0.70 -8.59
C PRO A 25 1.97 1.13 -8.32
N ALA A 26 2.94 0.35 -8.81
CA ALA A 26 4.38 0.64 -8.65
C ALA A 26 4.78 2.02 -9.18
N ARG A 27 4.11 2.48 -10.25
CA ARG A 27 4.32 3.79 -10.85
C ARG A 27 3.97 4.92 -9.88
N THR A 28 2.82 4.83 -9.21
CA THR A 28 2.41 5.82 -8.20
C THR A 28 3.38 5.84 -7.03
N ILE A 29 3.87 4.69 -6.58
CA ILE A 29 4.92 4.62 -5.55
C ILE A 29 6.20 5.34 -6.01
N ALA A 30 6.57 5.17 -7.28
CA ALA A 30 7.75 5.81 -7.85
C ALA A 30 7.59 7.33 -7.90
N GLU A 31 6.42 7.82 -8.29
CA GLU A 31 6.06 9.24 -8.30
C GLU A 31 6.07 9.84 -6.89
N MET A 32 5.46 9.16 -5.90
CA MET A 32 5.45 9.58 -4.49
C MET A 32 6.86 9.73 -3.90
N LEU A 33 7.77 8.82 -4.26
CA LEU A 33 9.14 8.79 -3.75
C LEU A 33 10.13 9.56 -4.63
N ASN A 34 9.67 10.17 -5.72
CA ASN A 34 10.51 10.82 -6.73
C ASN A 34 11.66 9.93 -7.22
N VAL A 35 11.35 8.67 -7.54
CA VAL A 35 12.29 7.70 -8.09
C VAL A 35 11.78 7.12 -9.41
N SER A 36 12.63 6.40 -10.12
CA SER A 36 12.21 5.69 -11.33
C SER A 36 11.36 4.44 -11.00
N ALA A 37 10.37 4.10 -11.83
CA ALA A 37 9.61 2.86 -11.68
C ALA A 37 10.49 1.59 -11.67
N PRO A 38 11.57 1.48 -12.48
CA PRO A 38 12.54 0.38 -12.36
C PRO A 38 13.19 0.28 -10.97
N THR A 39 13.41 1.39 -10.27
CA THR A 39 13.93 1.39 -8.89
C THR A 39 12.96 0.65 -7.95
N VAL A 40 11.66 0.97 -8.03
CA VAL A 40 10.62 0.29 -7.24
C VAL A 40 10.55 -1.20 -7.57
N SER A 41 10.66 -1.57 -8.84
CA SER A 41 10.70 -2.98 -9.27
C SER A 41 11.91 -3.73 -8.68
N LYS A 42 13.09 -3.09 -8.60
CA LYS A 42 14.28 -3.68 -7.98
C LYS A 42 14.10 -3.84 -6.47
N TRP A 43 13.46 -2.89 -5.78
CA TRP A 43 13.10 -3.04 -4.37
C TRP A 43 12.15 -4.22 -4.13
N ARG A 44 11.07 -4.31 -4.91
CA ARG A 44 10.07 -5.39 -4.81
C ARG A 44 10.66 -6.79 -5.04
N SER A 45 11.63 -6.90 -5.94
CA SER A 45 12.31 -8.15 -6.27
C SER A 45 13.51 -8.46 -5.37
N GLY A 46 13.80 -7.62 -4.37
CA GLY A 46 14.96 -7.76 -3.49
C GLY A 46 16.31 -7.55 -4.19
N LYS A 47 16.32 -7.08 -5.44
CA LYS A 47 17.55 -6.77 -6.20
C LYS A 47 18.28 -5.54 -5.70
N SER A 48 17.61 -4.69 -4.92
CA SER A 48 18.21 -3.55 -4.23
C SER A 48 17.46 -3.24 -2.94
N HIS A 49 18.15 -2.65 -1.97
CA HIS A 49 17.52 -2.19 -0.74
C HIS A 49 16.76 -0.88 -0.95
N ILE A 50 15.57 -0.81 -0.36
CA ILE A 50 14.80 0.42 -0.21
C ILE A 50 15.37 1.24 0.97
N PRO A 51 15.51 2.57 0.84
CA PRO A 51 15.90 3.41 1.97
C PRO A 51 14.92 3.27 3.13
N LEU A 52 15.42 3.16 4.37
CA LEU A 52 14.58 2.92 5.54
C LEU A 52 13.55 4.05 5.78
N SER A 53 13.92 5.30 5.51
CA SER A 53 12.99 6.43 5.59
C SER A 53 11.87 6.33 4.55
N SER A 54 12.17 5.83 3.35
CA SER A 54 11.16 5.53 2.33
C SER A 54 10.24 4.39 2.75
N LEU A 55 10.75 3.36 3.43
CA LEU A 55 9.90 2.32 4.04
C LEU A 55 8.93 2.91 5.06
N VAL A 56 9.42 3.74 5.99
CA VAL A 56 8.56 4.41 6.99
C VAL A 56 7.50 5.27 6.31
N PHE A 57 7.89 6.06 5.30
CA PHE A 57 6.94 6.85 4.51
C PHE A 57 5.84 5.98 3.90
N LEU A 58 6.20 4.88 3.23
CA LEU A 58 5.23 3.97 2.63
C LEU A 58 4.33 3.31 3.68
N THR A 59 4.85 2.96 4.87
CA THR A 59 4.06 2.45 6.00
C THR A 59 2.98 3.45 6.40
N LEU A 60 3.31 4.74 6.50
CA LEU A 60 2.35 5.80 6.83
C LEU A 60 1.29 5.98 5.74
N ILE A 61 1.68 5.85 4.46
CA ILE A 61 0.73 5.84 3.35
C ILE A 61 -0.25 4.67 3.46
N LEU A 62 0.23 3.46 3.77
CA LEU A 62 -0.67 2.32 3.94
C LEU A 62 -1.62 2.50 5.13
N ALA A 63 -1.15 3.06 6.24
CA ALA A 63 -1.99 3.40 7.39
C ALA A 63 -3.08 4.42 7.03
N HIS A 64 -2.72 5.49 6.31
CA HIS A 64 -3.66 6.49 5.81
C HIS A 64 -4.74 5.87 4.90
N LEU A 65 -4.35 4.98 3.99
CA LEU A 65 -5.28 4.27 3.11
C LEU A 65 -6.26 3.37 3.85
N ILE A 66 -5.81 2.72 4.92
CA ILE A 66 -6.66 1.93 5.81
C ILE A 66 -7.67 2.84 6.51
N GLU A 67 -7.22 3.96 7.05
CA GLU A 67 -8.10 4.94 7.72
C GLU A 67 -9.18 5.48 6.77
N ASP A 68 -8.81 5.86 5.54
CA ASP A 68 -9.76 6.31 4.51
C ASP A 68 -10.79 5.22 4.18
N ALA A 69 -10.35 3.97 4.04
CA ALA A 69 -11.24 2.84 3.77
C ALA A 69 -12.21 2.58 4.95
N GLU A 70 -11.75 2.70 6.19
CA GLU A 70 -12.57 2.54 7.40
C GLU A 70 -13.59 3.67 7.59
N ILE A 71 -13.22 4.92 7.25
CA ILE A 71 -14.17 6.04 7.25
C ILE A 71 -15.25 5.80 6.22
N LEU A 72 -14.87 5.31 5.03
CA LEU A 72 -15.81 5.02 3.96
C LEU A 72 -16.76 3.87 4.33
N GLU A 73 -16.24 2.77 4.89
CA GLU A 73 -17.03 1.63 5.37
C GLU A 73 -18.09 2.08 6.40
N ARG A 74 -17.69 2.86 7.40
CA ARG A 74 -18.61 3.40 8.43
C ARG A 74 -19.73 4.25 7.81
N ARG A 75 -19.41 5.10 6.83
CA ARG A 75 -20.43 5.92 6.13
C ARG A 75 -21.43 5.06 5.35
N PHE A 76 -20.97 3.96 4.76
CA PHE A 76 -21.86 3.04 4.03
C PHE A 76 -22.75 2.21 4.95
N ASP A 77 -22.25 1.83 6.13
CA ASP A 77 -23.06 1.21 7.18
C ASP A 77 -24.18 2.13 7.66
N GLU A 78 -23.87 3.41 7.91
CA GLU A 78 -24.83 4.41 8.37
C GLU A 78 -26.02 4.61 7.41
N ILE A 79 -25.81 4.45 6.10
CA ILE A 79 -26.86 4.57 5.07
C ILE A 79 -27.50 3.23 4.70
N GLY A 80 -27.17 2.13 5.38
CA GLY A 80 -27.74 0.81 5.12
C GLY A 80 -27.41 0.22 3.74
N ALA A 81 -26.32 0.70 3.12
CA ALA A 81 -25.91 0.29 1.76
C ALA A 81 -24.70 -0.65 1.76
N ARG A 82 -24.31 -1.18 2.92
CA ARG A 82 -23.17 -2.10 3.10
C ARG A 82 -23.31 -3.36 2.25
N ASP A 83 -24.46 -4.04 2.35
CA ASP A 83 -24.70 -5.32 1.67
C ASP A 83 -24.85 -5.19 0.15
N SER A 84 -25.23 -4.01 -0.35
CA SER A 84 -25.49 -3.76 -1.77
C SER A 84 -24.29 -3.21 -2.54
N LEU A 85 -23.32 -2.57 -1.88
CA LEU A 85 -22.11 -2.00 -2.51
C LEU A 85 -20.83 -2.75 -2.17
N TRP A 86 -20.76 -3.44 -1.03
CA TRP A 86 -19.49 -3.91 -0.46
C TRP A 86 -19.48 -5.38 -0.01
N GLY A 87 -20.58 -6.11 -0.19
CA GLY A 87 -20.75 -7.51 0.24
C GLY A 87 -19.66 -8.46 -0.29
N GLY A 88 -18.58 -8.63 0.46
CA GLY A 88 -17.53 -9.63 0.26
C GLY A 88 -16.10 -9.06 0.15
N PRO A 89 -15.63 -8.63 -1.04
CA PRO A 89 -14.20 -8.48 -1.34
C PRO A 89 -13.45 -7.40 -0.56
N VAL A 90 -14.16 -6.43 0.03
CA VAL A 90 -13.53 -5.23 0.61
C VAL A 90 -13.24 -5.39 2.10
N ASP A 91 -14.06 -6.14 2.83
CA ASP A 91 -13.73 -6.55 4.21
C ASP A 91 -12.48 -7.46 4.22
N GLU A 92 -12.36 -8.35 3.22
CA GLU A 92 -11.16 -9.20 3.04
C GLU A 92 -9.92 -8.36 2.65
N GLN A 93 -10.10 -7.38 1.75
CA GLN A 93 -9.04 -6.45 1.34
C GLN A 93 -8.54 -5.62 2.53
N LEU A 94 -9.44 -5.02 3.31
CA LEU A 94 -9.10 -4.20 4.47
C LEU A 94 -8.45 -5.04 5.58
N THR A 95 -8.95 -6.25 5.80
CA THR A 95 -8.33 -7.22 6.73
C THR A 95 -6.91 -7.57 6.30
N THR A 96 -6.70 -7.80 5.00
CA THR A 96 -5.37 -8.08 4.42
C THR A 96 -4.43 -6.90 4.58
N MET A 97 -4.89 -5.68 4.29
CA MET A 97 -4.12 -4.44 4.46
C MET A 97 -3.70 -4.25 5.93
N ARG A 98 -4.61 -4.41 6.89
CA ARG A 98 -4.32 -4.33 8.33
C ARG A 98 -3.28 -5.36 8.77
N ARG A 99 -3.39 -6.61 8.29
CA ARG A 99 -2.41 -7.66 8.59
C ARG A 99 -1.00 -7.26 8.10
N LEU A 100 -0.91 -6.84 6.84
CA LEU A 100 0.37 -6.45 6.22
C LEU A 100 0.96 -5.19 6.86
N LEU A 101 0.12 -4.24 7.28
CA LEU A 101 0.56 -3.08 8.06
C LEU A 101 1.18 -3.52 9.39
N ARG A 102 0.51 -4.39 10.16
CA ARG A 102 1.04 -4.89 11.44
C ARG A 102 2.38 -5.60 11.27
N GLU A 103 2.52 -6.44 10.26
CA GLU A 103 3.80 -7.10 9.92
C GLU A 103 4.89 -6.07 9.63
N GLN A 104 4.57 -5.00 8.90
CA GLN A 104 5.50 -3.92 8.59
C GLN A 104 5.81 -3.03 9.81
N GLU A 105 4.86 -2.82 10.71
CA GLU A 105 5.04 -2.05 11.95
C GLU A 105 5.99 -2.73 12.92
N VAL A 106 5.95 -4.06 13.01
CA VAL A 106 6.94 -4.83 13.79
C VAL A 106 8.35 -4.51 13.32
N PHE A 107 8.60 -4.53 12.00
CA PHE A 107 9.90 -4.12 11.45
C PHE A 107 10.21 -2.64 11.73
N THR A 108 9.24 -1.77 11.48
CA THR A 108 9.41 -0.31 11.60
C THR A 108 9.69 0.11 13.05
N SER A 109 9.15 -0.60 14.04
CA SER A 109 9.37 -0.36 15.48
C SER A 109 10.82 -0.57 15.93
N THR A 110 11.61 -1.31 15.14
CA THR A 110 13.04 -1.56 15.43
C THR A 110 13.97 -0.48 14.87
N LEU A 111 13.44 0.48 14.11
CA LEU A 111 14.24 1.51 13.46
C LEU A 111 14.64 2.61 14.44
N ALA A 112 15.80 3.21 14.20
CA ALA A 112 16.27 4.36 14.95
C ALA A 112 15.31 5.58 14.79
N ALA A 113 15.12 6.35 15.86
CA ALA A 113 14.17 7.46 15.89
C ALA A 113 14.39 8.50 14.78
N ASN A 114 15.64 8.77 14.41
CA ASN A 114 15.97 9.70 13.32
C ASN A 114 15.46 9.20 11.94
N VAL A 115 15.46 7.89 11.72
CA VAL A 115 14.94 7.27 10.49
C VAL A 115 13.42 7.40 10.45
N VAL A 116 12.75 7.12 11.58
CA VAL A 116 11.30 7.28 11.72
C VAL A 116 10.89 8.74 11.48
N LEU A 117 11.61 9.69 12.08
CA LEU A 117 11.37 11.12 11.87
C LEU A 117 11.59 11.55 10.41
N ALA A 118 12.60 11.02 9.74
CA ALA A 118 12.85 11.31 8.32
C ALA A 118 11.70 10.81 7.44
N GLY A 119 11.20 9.59 7.68
CA GLY A 119 10.03 9.06 6.95
C GLY A 119 8.75 9.84 7.25
N ALA A 120 8.53 10.22 8.50
CA ALA A 120 7.38 11.06 8.88
C ALA A 120 7.43 12.46 8.25
N ARG A 121 8.62 13.03 8.02
CA ARG A 121 8.78 14.27 7.26
C ARG A 121 8.33 14.09 5.81
N LEU A 122 8.81 13.06 5.12
CA LEU A 122 8.36 12.74 3.75
C LEU A 122 6.83 12.62 3.66
N TYR A 123 6.21 11.97 4.65
CA TYR A 123 4.76 11.82 4.70
C TYR A 123 4.03 13.16 4.87
N ARG A 124 4.51 14.01 5.77
CA ARG A 124 3.94 15.36 5.95
C ARG A 124 4.10 16.22 4.71
N ASP A 125 5.27 16.20 4.07
CA ASP A 125 5.52 16.95 2.84
C ASP A 125 4.59 16.48 1.72
N TRP A 126 4.38 15.16 1.62
CA TRP A 126 3.42 14.56 0.68
C TRP A 126 1.98 15.03 0.94
N LEU A 127 1.52 15.06 2.20
CA LEU A 127 0.20 15.58 2.58
C LEU A 127 0.06 17.08 2.26
N HIS A 128 1.08 17.89 2.59
CA HIS A 128 1.05 19.34 2.38
C HIS A 128 1.04 19.75 0.91
N ALA A 129 1.57 18.90 0.02
CA ALA A 129 1.47 19.08 -1.41
C ALA A 129 0.05 18.84 -1.97
N GLY A 130 -0.93 18.49 -1.14
CA GLY A 130 -2.31 18.24 -1.55
C GLY A 130 -2.49 16.90 -2.26
N ASN A 131 -1.54 15.98 -2.11
CA ASN A 131 -1.64 14.66 -2.72
C ASN A 131 -2.70 13.83 -2.00
N SER A 132 -3.51 13.11 -2.78
CA SER A 132 -4.38 12.04 -2.29
C SER A 132 -4.09 10.79 -3.10
N VAL A 133 -4.20 9.62 -2.45
CA VAL A 133 -4.13 8.36 -3.18
C VAL A 133 -5.53 8.07 -3.71
N THR A 134 -5.79 8.46 -4.96
CA THR A 134 -7.08 8.11 -5.57
C THR A 134 -7.04 6.62 -5.93
N ARG A 135 -7.80 5.79 -5.21
CA ARG A 135 -8.03 4.39 -5.60
C ARG A 135 -8.63 4.41 -7.02
N PRO A 136 -8.03 3.74 -8.02
CA PRO A 136 -8.68 3.62 -9.32
C PRO A 136 -10.02 2.92 -9.10
N ALA A 137 -11.11 3.55 -9.57
CA ALA A 137 -12.42 2.91 -9.61
C ALA A 137 -12.24 1.56 -10.31
N ARG A 138 -12.69 0.49 -9.64
CA ARG A 138 -12.69 -0.85 -10.22
C ARG A 138 -13.50 -0.75 -11.51
N VAL A 139 -12.85 -0.87 -12.66
CA VAL A 139 -13.56 -1.04 -13.93
C VAL A 139 -14.19 -2.43 -13.84
N GLU A 140 -15.45 -2.48 -13.43
CA GLU A 140 -16.33 -3.58 -13.82
C GLU A 140 -16.85 -3.31 -15.24
N ASP A 141 -17.18 -4.41 -15.90
CA ASP A 141 -17.64 -4.58 -17.27
C ASP A 141 -16.60 -4.53 -18.40
N ASN A 142 -16.27 -5.72 -18.91
CA ASN A 142 -17.02 -6.11 -20.11
C ASN A 142 -17.29 -7.62 -20.17
N LYS A 143 -18.57 -7.95 -20.26
CA LYS A 143 -19.09 -9.27 -20.64
C LYS A 143 -18.64 -9.61 -22.06
N THR A 144 -18.45 -10.91 -22.26
CA THR A 144 -18.18 -11.71 -23.46
C THR A 144 -18.84 -11.25 -24.76
N PRO A 145 -18.30 -11.70 -25.92
CA PRO A 145 -19.11 -12.28 -26.96
C PRO A 145 -18.98 -13.80 -26.92
N VAL A 146 -20.12 -14.46 -26.66
CA VAL A 146 -20.34 -15.88 -26.96
C VAL A 146 -20.25 -16.04 -28.47
N THR A 147 -19.25 -16.77 -28.94
CA THR A 147 -19.21 -17.25 -30.33
C THR A 147 -20.13 -18.46 -30.43
N MET A 148 -21.39 -18.27 -30.79
CA MET A 148 -22.15 -19.32 -31.48
C MET A 148 -21.86 -19.20 -32.98
N ARG A 149 -21.25 -20.24 -33.56
CA ARG A 149 -21.38 -20.54 -34.98
C ARG A 149 -22.10 -21.89 -35.08
N GLY A 150 -23.16 -21.89 -35.88
CA GLY A 150 -23.90 -23.09 -36.28
C GLY A 150 -23.21 -23.86 -37.39
#